data_AF-A0A9D2P4V6-F1
#
_entry.id   AF-A0A9D2P4V6-F1
#
_cell.length_a   1.000
_cell.length_b   1.000
_cell.length_c   1.000
_cell.angle_alpha   90.00
_cell.angle_beta   90.00
_cell.angle_gamma   90.00
#
_symmetry.space_group_name_H-M   'P 1'
#
loop_
_entity.id
_entity.type
_entity.pdbx_description
1 polymer ?
#
loop_
_entity_poly.entity_id
_entity_poly.type
_entity_poly.pdbx_seq_one_letter_code
_entity_poly.pdbx_strand_id
1 'polypeptide(L)'
;MVEKTMDKIVALAKSRGFVYPGSEIYGGLANTWDYGNLGVELKNNVKRAWWKKFVQENPYNVGVDCAILMNPQTWVASGHLGGFSDPLMDCKECHERFRADKLIEDYCEEKGIALEGSVDGWSQEQMTAFIEEHQIPCPTCGKHNFTDIRQFNLMFKTFQGVTEDAKNTVYLRPETAQGIFVNFKNVQRTSRKKLPFGIAQIGKSFRNEITPGNFTFRTREFEQMELEFFCKPDTDLEWFDYWKSFCLNWLSSLGLKDDEVRYRDHDKEELSFYSKATTDVEFLFPFGWGELWGIADRTDYDLTQHQNVSGQDLTYFDDETKEKYIPYVIEPSLGADRMVLAFLCSAYDEENIGTEEKPDMRTVLHFHPALAPVKIGVLPLSKKLNEGAEKIYAELCKYYNCE
;
A
#
# COMPACT_ATOMS: atom_id res chain seq x y z
N MET A 1 -2.14 30.67 -3.07
CA MET A 1 -1.69 29.36 -3.60
C MET A 1 -2.86 28.77 -4.35
N VAL A 2 -2.61 28.21 -5.53
CA VAL A 2 -3.68 27.57 -6.31
C VAL A 2 -4.15 26.31 -5.57
N GLU A 3 -5.45 26.08 -5.53
CA GLU A 3 -6.02 24.88 -4.89
C GLU A 3 -5.58 23.61 -5.63
N LYS A 4 -5.00 22.67 -4.87
CA LYS A 4 -4.55 21.36 -5.34
C LYS A 4 -5.72 20.38 -5.21
N THR A 5 -6.27 19.93 -6.34
CA THR A 5 -7.39 18.99 -6.38
C THR A 5 -6.95 17.65 -6.98
N MET A 6 -7.67 16.57 -6.67
CA MET A 6 -7.37 15.26 -7.27
C MET A 6 -7.50 15.27 -8.79
N ASP A 7 -8.51 15.96 -9.34
CA ASP A 7 -8.71 16.03 -10.78
C ASP A 7 -7.50 16.62 -11.51
N LYS A 8 -6.84 17.61 -10.91
CA LYS A 8 -5.60 18.18 -11.46
C LYS A 8 -4.45 17.18 -11.45
N ILE A 9 -4.30 16.42 -10.36
CA ILE A 9 -3.27 15.38 -10.25
C ILE A 9 -3.51 14.27 -11.28
N VAL A 10 -4.76 13.80 -11.42
CA VAL A 10 -5.15 12.78 -12.40
C VAL A 10 -4.93 13.27 -13.83
N ALA A 11 -5.34 14.50 -14.15
CA ALA A 11 -5.14 15.09 -15.46
C ALA A 11 -3.65 15.27 -15.79
N LEU A 12 -2.82 15.71 -14.83
CA LEU A 12 -1.37 15.79 -15.00
C LEU A 12 -0.77 14.40 -15.22
N ALA A 13 -1.14 13.43 -14.39
CA ALA A 13 -0.60 12.07 -14.45
C ALA A 13 -0.84 11.44 -15.84
N LYS A 14 -2.05 11.63 -16.39
CA LYS A 14 -2.39 11.17 -17.74
C LYS A 14 -1.63 11.94 -18.82
N SER A 15 -1.67 13.28 -18.78
CA SER A 15 -1.10 14.12 -19.85
C SER A 15 0.43 14.09 -19.93
N ARG A 16 1.11 13.77 -18.82
CA ARG A 16 2.58 13.70 -18.74
C ARG A 16 3.14 12.29 -18.78
N GLY A 17 2.30 11.26 -18.88
CA GLY A 17 2.73 9.87 -18.99
C GLY A 17 3.21 9.25 -17.67
N PHE A 18 2.59 9.62 -16.57
CA PHE A 18 2.74 8.93 -15.28
C PHE A 18 1.80 7.73 -15.18
N VAL A 19 0.49 7.93 -15.32
CA VAL A 19 -0.50 6.88 -15.08
C VAL A 19 -1.65 7.00 -16.07
N TYR A 20 -2.08 5.86 -16.62
CA TYR A 20 -3.20 5.72 -17.54
C TYR A 20 -4.25 4.77 -16.94
N PRO A 21 -5.54 4.92 -17.30
CA PRO A 21 -6.56 3.91 -17.00
C PRO A 21 -6.17 2.55 -17.58
N GLY A 22 -6.30 1.48 -16.78
CA GLY A 22 -6.00 0.13 -17.25
C GLY A 22 -6.89 -0.26 -18.41
N SER A 23 -6.32 -0.79 -19.50
CA SER A 23 -7.08 -1.17 -20.71
C SER A 23 -7.92 -0.03 -21.32
N GLU A 24 -7.41 1.21 -21.31
CA GLU A 24 -8.14 2.43 -21.71
C GLU A 24 -8.87 2.31 -23.06
N ILE A 25 -8.23 1.72 -24.09
CA ILE A 25 -8.83 1.61 -25.44
C ILE A 25 -10.07 0.71 -25.49
N TYR A 26 -10.31 -0.11 -24.47
CA TYR A 26 -11.47 -0.99 -24.33
C TYR A 26 -12.54 -0.42 -23.38
N GLY A 27 -12.44 0.86 -23.02
CA GLY A 27 -13.36 1.52 -22.08
C GLY A 27 -12.86 1.52 -20.63
N GLY A 28 -11.62 1.05 -20.39
CA GLY A 28 -11.04 0.96 -19.07
C GLY A 28 -11.48 -0.28 -18.28
N LEU A 29 -10.71 -0.64 -17.27
CA LEU A 29 -11.08 -1.64 -16.28
C LEU A 29 -11.02 -0.99 -14.88
N ALA A 30 -12.16 -1.02 -14.18
CA ALA A 30 -12.31 -0.35 -12.89
C ALA A 30 -11.23 -0.77 -11.88
N ASN A 31 -10.66 0.22 -11.17
CA ASN A 31 -9.61 0.05 -10.17
C ASN A 31 -8.34 -0.65 -10.68
N THR A 32 -8.05 -0.50 -11.98
CA THR A 32 -6.79 -0.92 -12.60
C THR A 32 -6.15 0.24 -13.33
N TRP A 33 -4.82 0.35 -13.24
CA TRP A 33 -4.05 1.49 -13.73
C TRP A 33 -2.72 1.02 -14.31
N ASP A 34 -2.31 1.62 -15.42
CA ASP A 34 -1.04 1.35 -16.08
C ASP A 34 -0.07 2.51 -15.85
N TYR A 35 1.15 2.22 -15.40
CA TYR A 35 2.19 3.25 -15.28
C TYR A 35 2.84 3.51 -16.64
N GLY A 36 2.80 4.78 -17.09
CA GLY A 36 3.44 5.24 -18.31
C GLY A 36 4.96 5.35 -18.19
N ASN A 37 5.61 5.92 -19.21
CA ASN A 37 7.07 6.01 -19.30
C ASN A 37 7.72 6.82 -18.17
N LEU A 38 7.10 7.91 -17.69
CA LEU A 38 7.60 8.65 -16.52
C LEU A 38 7.16 7.98 -15.21
N GLY A 39 5.97 7.38 -15.20
CA GLY A 39 5.42 6.72 -14.02
C GLY A 39 6.21 5.50 -13.60
N VAL A 40 6.63 4.66 -14.56
CA VAL A 40 7.43 3.48 -14.27
C VAL A 40 8.79 3.86 -13.68
N GLU A 41 9.41 4.94 -14.16
CA GLU A 41 10.66 5.46 -13.62
C GLU A 41 10.49 6.03 -12.22
N LEU A 42 9.41 6.79 -11.96
CA LEU A 42 9.08 7.26 -10.61
C LEU A 42 8.88 6.08 -9.65
N LYS A 43 8.04 5.11 -10.01
CA LYS A 43 7.74 3.95 -9.19
C LYS A 43 8.99 3.13 -8.91
N ASN A 44 9.83 2.91 -9.91
CA ASN A 44 11.10 2.21 -9.74
C ASN A 44 12.07 3.00 -8.86
N ASN A 45 12.14 4.33 -8.98
CA ASN A 45 12.95 5.16 -8.07
C ASN A 45 12.48 5.07 -6.62
N VAL A 46 11.17 5.11 -6.36
CA VAL A 46 10.60 4.92 -5.02
C VAL A 46 11.00 3.54 -4.47
N LYS A 47 10.78 2.46 -5.23
CA LYS A 47 11.17 1.11 -4.83
C LYS A 47 12.68 0.97 -4.58
N ARG A 48 13.52 1.57 -5.43
CA ARG A 48 14.98 1.58 -5.26
C ARG A 48 15.41 2.36 -4.01
N ALA A 49 14.80 3.52 -3.74
CA ALA A 49 15.09 4.33 -2.56
C ALA A 49 14.72 3.57 -1.28
N TRP A 50 13.58 2.88 -1.28
CA TRP A 50 13.16 2.04 -0.17
C TRP A 50 14.12 0.86 0.02
N TRP A 51 14.40 0.08 -1.04
CA TRP A 51 15.30 -1.07 -0.95
C TRP A 51 16.71 -0.69 -0.49
N LYS A 52 17.22 0.44 -0.97
CA LYS A 52 18.50 0.98 -0.53
C LYS A 52 18.49 1.25 0.98
N LYS A 53 17.45 1.93 1.49
CA LYS A 53 17.38 2.29 2.91
C LYS A 53 17.08 1.11 3.83
N PHE A 54 16.10 0.29 3.47
CA PHE A 54 15.56 -0.77 4.33
C PHE A 54 16.35 -2.06 4.24
N VAL A 55 17.10 -2.30 3.16
CA VAL A 55 17.85 -3.55 2.95
C VAL A 55 19.35 -3.33 2.83
N GLN A 56 19.80 -2.42 1.95
CA GLN A 56 21.24 -2.28 1.66
C GLN A 56 22.00 -1.50 2.75
N GLU A 57 21.40 -0.42 3.27
CA GLU A 57 21.98 0.42 4.32
C GLU A 57 21.67 -0.08 5.73
N ASN A 58 20.61 -0.89 5.89
CA ASN A 58 20.18 -1.39 7.19
C ASN A 58 20.96 -2.66 7.57
N PRO A 59 21.71 -2.68 8.70
CA PRO A 59 22.55 -3.81 9.07
C PRO A 59 21.75 -5.05 9.49
N TYR A 60 20.49 -4.89 9.87
CA TYR A 60 19.65 -5.98 10.36
C TYR A 60 19.02 -6.79 9.23
N ASN A 61 18.63 -6.12 8.15
CA ASN A 61 17.69 -6.69 7.19
C ASN A 61 18.34 -7.47 6.04
N VAL A 62 17.56 -8.34 5.43
CA VAL A 62 17.85 -9.02 4.16
C VAL A 62 16.63 -8.99 3.25
N GLY A 63 16.81 -9.29 1.96
CA GLY A 63 15.73 -9.30 0.98
C GLY A 63 15.34 -10.69 0.50
N VAL A 64 14.08 -10.86 0.12
CA VAL A 64 13.55 -12.04 -0.59
C VAL A 64 12.61 -11.62 -1.72
N ASP A 65 12.35 -12.53 -2.64
CA ASP A 65 11.32 -12.42 -3.68
C ASP A 65 10.54 -13.74 -3.75
N CYS A 66 9.37 -13.76 -3.11
CA CYS A 66 8.52 -14.95 -3.03
C CYS A 66 7.49 -14.97 -4.16
N ALA A 67 7.08 -16.18 -4.55
CA ALA A 67 6.04 -16.37 -5.56
C ALA A 67 4.69 -15.75 -5.14
N ILE A 68 3.90 -15.35 -6.14
CA ILE A 68 2.51 -14.88 -5.95
C ILE A 68 1.58 -16.06 -5.63
N LEU A 69 1.73 -17.15 -6.38
CA LEU A 69 0.94 -18.37 -6.18
C LEU A 69 1.59 -19.20 -5.08
N MET A 70 0.85 -19.37 -3.98
CA MET A 70 1.28 -20.14 -2.81
C MET A 70 0.31 -21.31 -2.57
N ASN A 71 0.77 -22.29 -1.78
CA ASN A 71 -0.10 -23.37 -1.33
C ASN A 71 -1.30 -22.79 -0.57
N PRO A 72 -2.55 -23.19 -0.87
CA PRO A 72 -3.74 -22.68 -0.19
C PRO A 72 -3.71 -22.79 1.35
N GLN A 73 -2.98 -23.77 1.89
CA GLN A 73 -2.81 -23.93 3.34
C GLN A 73 -2.12 -22.72 3.98
N THR A 74 -1.31 -21.95 3.24
CA THR A 74 -0.74 -20.67 3.71
C THR A 74 -1.86 -19.68 4.07
N TRP A 75 -2.93 -19.63 3.27
CA TRP A 75 -4.06 -18.72 3.47
C TRP A 75 -5.06 -19.24 4.51
N VAL A 76 -5.07 -20.55 4.75
CA VAL A 76 -5.78 -21.15 5.89
C VAL A 76 -5.05 -20.79 7.19
N ALA A 77 -3.73 -21.01 7.26
CA ALA A 77 -2.92 -20.74 8.44
C ALA A 77 -3.00 -19.27 8.86
N SER A 78 -2.81 -18.35 7.92
CA SER A 78 -2.89 -16.91 8.19
C SER A 78 -4.31 -16.40 8.49
N GLY A 79 -5.35 -17.22 8.31
CA GLY A 79 -6.75 -16.83 8.54
C GLY A 79 -7.40 -16.07 7.39
N HIS A 80 -6.69 -15.78 6.29
CA HIS A 80 -7.24 -15.03 5.16
C HIS A 80 -8.47 -15.69 4.52
N LEU A 81 -8.51 -17.02 4.43
CA LEU A 81 -9.70 -17.70 3.88
C LEU A 81 -10.90 -17.68 4.84
N GLY A 82 -10.68 -17.46 6.14
CA GLY A 82 -11.74 -17.42 7.15
C GLY A 82 -12.22 -16.01 7.50
N GLY A 83 -11.37 -14.98 7.38
CA GLY A 83 -11.66 -13.63 7.88
C GLY A 83 -11.28 -12.45 6.98
N PHE A 84 -10.69 -12.67 5.80
CA PHE A 84 -10.34 -11.58 4.87
C PHE A 84 -11.51 -11.25 3.94
N SER A 85 -12.54 -10.63 4.51
CA SER A 85 -13.78 -10.32 3.81
C SER A 85 -14.35 -8.95 4.17
N ASP A 86 -14.96 -8.28 3.19
CA ASP A 86 -15.68 -7.03 3.39
C ASP A 86 -17.19 -7.28 3.59
N PRO A 87 -17.88 -6.46 4.41
CA PRO A 87 -19.32 -6.50 4.57
C PRO A 87 -20.02 -5.87 3.34
N LEU A 88 -20.53 -6.70 2.44
CA LEU A 88 -21.11 -6.29 1.16
C LEU A 88 -22.63 -6.26 1.19
N MET A 89 -23.22 -5.24 0.55
CA MET A 89 -24.64 -5.19 0.21
C MET A 89 -24.88 -4.62 -1.19
N ASP A 90 -26.00 -4.99 -1.84
CA ASP A 90 -26.39 -4.46 -3.15
C ASP A 90 -27.66 -3.61 -3.02
N CYS A 91 -27.73 -2.52 -3.77
CA CYS A 91 -28.99 -1.83 -3.97
C CYS A 91 -29.89 -2.66 -4.90
N LYS A 92 -31.06 -3.10 -4.43
CA LYS A 92 -32.00 -3.92 -5.21
C LYS A 92 -32.59 -3.18 -6.43
N GLU A 93 -32.38 -1.86 -6.51
CA GLU A 93 -32.99 -0.98 -7.51
C GLU A 93 -32.06 -0.65 -8.67
N CYS A 94 -30.77 -0.39 -8.38
CA CYS A 94 -29.77 -0.07 -9.40
C CYS A 94 -28.70 -1.16 -9.56
N HIS A 95 -28.71 -2.17 -8.68
CA HIS A 95 -27.75 -3.28 -8.65
C HIS A 95 -26.30 -2.88 -8.36
N GLU A 96 -26.08 -1.64 -7.95
CA GLU A 96 -24.78 -1.16 -7.48
C GLU A 96 -24.42 -1.80 -6.15
N ARG A 97 -23.13 -2.06 -5.96
CA ARG A 97 -22.56 -2.74 -4.79
C ARG A 97 -21.87 -1.76 -3.88
N PHE A 98 -22.09 -1.92 -2.58
CA PHE A 98 -21.53 -1.06 -1.55
C PHE A 98 -20.91 -1.92 -0.46
N ARG A 99 -19.78 -1.45 0.08
CA ARG A 99 -19.37 -1.91 1.40
C ARG A 99 -20.22 -1.18 2.44
N ALA A 100 -20.80 -1.94 3.36
CA ALA A 100 -21.72 -1.42 4.37
C ALA A 100 -21.03 -0.46 5.33
N ASP A 101 -19.79 -0.78 5.74
CA ASP A 101 -18.95 0.07 6.58
C ASP A 101 -18.75 1.46 5.97
N LYS A 102 -18.30 1.50 4.71
CA LYS A 102 -17.98 2.74 4.00
C LYS A 102 -19.22 3.57 3.71
N LEU A 103 -20.34 2.91 3.41
CA LEU A 103 -21.62 3.58 3.22
C LEU A 103 -22.06 4.34 4.48
N ILE A 104 -21.83 3.76 5.67
CA ILE A 104 -22.13 4.40 6.96
C ILE A 104 -21.17 5.56 7.22
N GLU A 105 -19.87 5.35 7.02
CA GLU A 105 -18.85 6.41 7.20
C GLU A 105 -19.14 7.63 6.34
N ASP A 106 -19.33 7.43 5.03
CA ASP A 106 -19.55 8.52 4.07
C ASP A 106 -20.85 9.28 4.39
N TYR A 107 -21.91 8.57 4.81
CA TYR A 107 -23.16 9.19 5.23
C TYR A 107 -22.98 10.03 6.51
N CYS A 108 -22.24 9.52 7.49
CA CYS A 108 -22.01 10.22 8.75
C CYS A 108 -21.15 11.48 8.54
N GLU A 109 -20.13 11.40 7.68
CA GLU A 109 -19.34 12.55 7.27
C GLU A 109 -20.20 13.62 6.59
N GLU A 110 -21.05 13.22 5.64
CA GLU A 110 -21.94 14.16 4.92
C GLU A 110 -22.96 14.84 5.86
N LYS A 111 -23.48 14.11 6.84
CA LYS A 111 -24.50 14.60 7.79
C LYS A 111 -23.92 15.21 9.07
N GLY A 112 -22.60 15.16 9.25
CA GLY A 112 -21.94 15.61 10.48
C GLY A 112 -22.35 14.80 11.71
N ILE A 113 -22.64 13.51 11.53
CA ILE A 113 -22.96 12.58 12.63
C ILE A 113 -21.64 12.07 13.21
N ALA A 114 -21.44 12.25 14.51
CA ALA A 114 -20.28 11.70 15.20
C ALA A 114 -20.47 10.19 15.40
N LEU A 115 -19.51 9.40 14.90
CA LEU A 115 -19.45 7.96 15.14
C LEU A 115 -18.68 7.69 16.43
N GLU A 116 -19.21 6.79 17.27
CA GLU A 116 -18.49 6.25 18.43
C GLU A 116 -17.63 5.06 17.95
N GLY A 117 -16.36 5.34 17.66
CA GLY A 117 -15.39 4.35 17.19
C GLY A 117 -15.44 4.08 15.67
N SER A 118 -14.62 3.11 15.23
CA SER A 118 -14.54 2.72 13.82
C SER A 118 -15.67 1.76 13.44
N VAL A 119 -16.30 2.01 12.28
CA VAL A 119 -17.36 1.16 11.72
C VAL A 119 -16.81 -0.20 11.31
N ASP A 120 -15.51 -0.29 11.00
CA ASP A 120 -14.83 -1.55 10.66
C ASP A 120 -14.91 -2.60 11.79
N GLY A 121 -15.10 -2.17 13.05
CA GLY A 121 -15.27 -3.04 14.20
C GLY A 121 -16.71 -3.51 14.46
N TRP A 122 -17.70 -3.05 13.70
CA TRP A 122 -19.12 -3.34 13.94
C TRP A 122 -19.53 -4.73 13.43
N SER A 123 -20.49 -5.35 14.12
CA SER A 123 -21.15 -6.57 13.63
C SER A 123 -22.08 -6.26 12.45
N GLN A 124 -22.45 -7.30 11.69
CA GLN A 124 -23.42 -7.15 10.59
C GLN A 124 -24.77 -6.64 11.08
N GLU A 125 -25.20 -7.09 12.27
CA GLU A 125 -26.44 -6.63 12.89
C GLU A 125 -26.36 -5.15 13.29
N GLN A 126 -25.23 -4.70 13.82
CA GLN A 126 -25.01 -3.29 14.17
C GLN A 126 -25.04 -2.39 12.92
N MET A 127 -24.32 -2.78 11.86
CA MET A 127 -24.33 -2.05 10.58
C MET A 127 -25.73 -2.02 9.96
N THR A 128 -26.43 -3.15 9.95
CA THR A 128 -27.80 -3.25 9.39
C THR A 128 -28.76 -2.34 10.16
N ALA A 129 -28.72 -2.42 11.50
CA ALA A 129 -29.56 -1.58 12.35
C ALA A 129 -29.30 -0.08 12.12
N PHE A 130 -28.03 0.32 12.00
CA PHE A 130 -27.69 1.72 11.76
C PHE A 130 -28.19 2.23 10.40
N ILE A 131 -28.01 1.42 9.35
CA ILE A 131 -28.48 1.74 7.99
C ILE A 131 -30.00 1.90 7.96
N GLU A 132 -30.74 1.01 8.63
CA GLU A 132 -32.19 1.06 8.74
C GLU A 132 -32.68 2.25 9.58
N GLU A 133 -32.07 2.50 10.74
CA GLU A 133 -32.45 3.59 11.64
C GLU A 133 -32.28 4.96 10.97
N HIS A 134 -31.17 5.18 10.27
CA HIS A 134 -30.87 6.44 9.59
C HIS A 134 -31.46 6.52 8.18
N GLN A 135 -32.14 5.47 7.71
CA GLN A 135 -32.71 5.36 6.37
C GLN A 135 -31.69 5.76 5.29
N ILE A 136 -30.45 5.28 5.42
CA ILE A 136 -29.33 5.70 4.56
C ILE A 136 -29.69 5.39 3.10
N PRO A 137 -29.78 6.39 2.21
CA PRO A 137 -30.17 6.15 0.82
C PRO A 137 -28.99 5.59 0.01
N CYS A 138 -29.29 4.84 -1.04
CA CYS A 138 -28.29 4.49 -2.05
C CYS A 138 -27.64 5.75 -2.63
N PRO A 139 -26.30 5.93 -2.55
CA PRO A 139 -25.62 7.12 -3.08
C PRO A 139 -25.84 7.31 -4.58
N THR A 140 -26.05 6.22 -5.32
CA THR A 140 -26.20 6.24 -6.79
C THR A 140 -27.62 6.59 -7.24
N CYS A 141 -28.66 6.06 -6.58
CA CYS A 141 -30.05 6.20 -7.05
C CYS A 141 -31.02 6.84 -6.04
N GLY A 142 -30.55 7.16 -4.84
CA GLY A 142 -31.33 7.80 -3.78
C GLY A 142 -32.37 6.92 -3.09
N LYS A 143 -32.53 5.65 -3.49
CA LYS A 143 -33.51 4.72 -2.89
C LYS A 143 -32.92 3.98 -1.69
N HIS A 144 -33.72 3.72 -0.67
CA HIS A 144 -33.38 2.88 0.48
C HIS A 144 -33.99 1.47 0.28
N ASN A 145 -33.27 0.62 -0.45
CA ASN A 145 -33.69 -0.77 -0.70
C ASN A 145 -32.45 -1.63 -0.97
N PHE A 146 -31.85 -2.15 0.09
CA PHE A 146 -30.64 -2.96 0.00
C PHE A 146 -30.93 -4.45 0.26
N THR A 147 -29.99 -5.31 -0.17
CA THR A 147 -29.92 -6.71 0.29
C THR A 147 -29.35 -6.78 1.70
N ASP A 148 -29.50 -7.93 2.34
CA ASP A 148 -28.79 -8.22 3.59
C ASP A 148 -27.27 -8.14 3.37
N ILE A 149 -26.55 -7.79 4.44
CA ILE A 149 -25.09 -7.74 4.44
C ILE A 149 -24.54 -9.17 4.37
N ARG A 150 -23.55 -9.41 3.50
CA ARG A 150 -22.84 -10.69 3.38
C ARG A 150 -21.33 -10.48 3.39
N GLN A 151 -20.59 -11.49 3.87
CA GLN A 151 -19.13 -11.47 3.79
C GLN A 151 -18.66 -11.80 2.38
N PHE A 152 -17.87 -10.91 1.78
CA PHE A 152 -17.26 -11.13 0.47
C PHE A 152 -15.74 -11.28 0.62
N ASN A 153 -15.21 -12.47 0.33
CA ASN A 153 -13.77 -12.72 0.41
C ASN A 153 -13.02 -11.92 -0.67
N LEU A 154 -12.00 -11.17 -0.24
CA LEU A 154 -11.25 -10.26 -1.09
C LEU A 154 -10.10 -10.91 -1.87
N MET A 155 -9.81 -12.20 -1.66
CA MET A 155 -8.75 -12.87 -2.40
C MET A 155 -9.20 -13.24 -3.82
N PHE A 156 -8.38 -12.93 -4.81
CA PHE A 156 -8.59 -13.43 -6.16
C PHE A 156 -8.33 -14.93 -6.21
N LYS A 157 -9.36 -15.68 -6.62
CA LYS A 157 -9.32 -17.13 -6.80
C LYS A 157 -9.00 -17.49 -8.25
N THR A 158 -8.16 -18.50 -8.43
CA THR A 158 -7.87 -19.12 -9.73
C THR A 158 -7.66 -20.64 -9.56
N PHE A 159 -7.35 -21.35 -10.64
CA PHE A 159 -7.18 -22.80 -10.66
C PHE A 159 -5.80 -23.17 -11.24
N GLN A 160 -5.06 -24.02 -10.53
CA GLN A 160 -3.81 -24.58 -10.98
C GLN A 160 -4.05 -25.88 -11.76
N GLY A 161 -3.98 -25.83 -13.09
CA GLY A 161 -4.06 -27.02 -13.94
C GLY A 161 -5.04 -26.85 -15.10
N VAL A 162 -5.35 -27.96 -15.76
CA VAL A 162 -6.22 -27.97 -16.95
C VAL A 162 -7.71 -27.98 -16.62
N THR A 163 -8.08 -28.38 -15.40
CA THR A 163 -9.46 -28.45 -14.93
C THR A 163 -9.73 -27.37 -13.89
N GLU A 164 -10.84 -26.65 -14.07
CA GLU A 164 -11.40 -25.72 -13.09
C GLU A 164 -12.13 -26.49 -11.97
N ASP A 165 -11.39 -27.31 -11.23
CA ASP A 165 -11.92 -28.08 -10.11
C ASP A 165 -11.53 -27.48 -8.76
N ALA A 166 -12.34 -27.74 -7.73
CA ALA A 166 -12.11 -27.19 -6.40
C ALA A 166 -10.78 -27.65 -5.78
N LYS A 167 -10.25 -28.82 -6.17
CA LYS A 167 -9.00 -29.38 -5.63
C LYS A 167 -7.77 -28.62 -6.13
N ASN A 168 -7.88 -28.00 -7.30
CA ASN A 168 -6.85 -27.20 -7.93
C ASN A 168 -6.94 -25.71 -7.57
N THR A 169 -7.81 -25.32 -6.63
CA THR A 169 -7.97 -23.92 -6.26
C THR A 169 -6.67 -23.34 -5.70
N VAL A 170 -6.20 -22.23 -6.27
CA VAL A 170 -5.12 -21.40 -5.74
C VAL A 170 -5.54 -19.93 -5.75
N TYR A 171 -4.78 -19.09 -5.06
CA TYR A 171 -5.13 -17.69 -4.87
C TYR A 171 -3.97 -16.79 -5.26
N LEU A 172 -4.30 -15.60 -5.77
CA LEU A 172 -3.34 -14.51 -5.83
C LEU A 172 -3.21 -13.92 -4.43
N ARG A 173 -1.97 -13.75 -3.97
CA ARG A 173 -1.72 -13.25 -2.62
C ARG A 173 -2.31 -11.84 -2.39
N PRO A 174 -2.98 -11.59 -1.25
CA PRO A 174 -3.50 -10.28 -0.88
C PRO A 174 -2.46 -9.38 -0.19
N GLU A 175 -1.33 -9.97 0.21
CA GLU A 175 -0.18 -9.34 0.85
C GLU A 175 1.13 -10.09 0.54
N THR A 176 2.29 -9.48 0.83
CA THR A 176 3.60 -10.10 0.60
C THR A 176 4.18 -10.81 1.83
N ALA A 177 3.75 -10.44 3.05
CA ALA A 177 4.21 -10.94 4.35
C ALA A 177 4.22 -12.47 4.45
N GLN A 178 3.18 -13.15 3.96
CA GLN A 178 3.08 -14.61 4.06
C GLN A 178 4.23 -15.36 3.37
N GLY A 179 4.78 -14.80 2.28
CA GLY A 179 5.96 -15.36 1.62
C GLY A 179 7.21 -15.33 2.51
N ILE A 180 7.32 -14.30 3.34
CA ILE A 180 8.40 -14.11 4.30
C ILE A 180 8.27 -15.11 5.45
N PHE A 181 7.08 -15.24 6.05
CA PHE A 181 6.86 -16.15 7.17
C PHE A 181 7.15 -17.62 6.83
N VAL A 182 6.68 -18.11 5.68
CA VAL A 182 6.96 -19.50 5.26
C VAL A 182 8.45 -19.75 4.98
N ASN A 183 9.22 -18.70 4.73
CA ASN A 183 10.66 -18.78 4.47
C ASN A 183 11.53 -18.36 5.66
N PHE A 184 10.95 -18.00 6.81
CA PHE A 184 11.67 -17.51 7.99
C PHE A 184 12.92 -18.37 8.32
N LYS A 185 12.74 -19.68 8.46
CA LYS A 185 13.84 -20.62 8.75
C LYS A 185 14.88 -20.74 7.65
N ASN A 186 14.45 -20.72 6.39
CA ASN A 186 15.36 -20.79 5.26
C ASN A 186 16.26 -19.56 5.23
N VAL A 187 15.66 -18.38 5.34
CA VAL A 187 16.37 -17.09 5.30
C VAL A 187 17.28 -16.94 6.52
N GLN A 188 16.78 -17.22 7.72
CA GLN A 188 17.59 -17.17 8.95
C GLN A 188 18.86 -18.03 8.80
N ARG A 189 18.71 -19.28 8.32
CA ARG A 189 19.83 -20.22 8.16
C ARG A 189 20.84 -19.76 7.11
N THR A 190 20.39 -19.34 5.93
CA THR A 190 21.28 -19.02 4.81
C THR A 190 21.97 -17.66 4.98
N SER A 191 21.28 -16.69 5.58
CA SER A 191 21.83 -15.36 5.89
C SER A 191 22.66 -15.34 7.18
N ARG A 192 22.57 -16.41 8.00
CA ARG A 192 23.24 -16.52 9.32
C ARG A 192 22.87 -15.39 10.27
N LYS A 193 21.67 -14.81 10.12
CA LYS A 193 21.17 -13.77 11.01
C LYS A 193 20.80 -14.35 12.37
N LYS A 194 21.14 -13.60 13.41
CA LYS A 194 20.62 -13.77 14.77
C LYS A 194 19.51 -12.74 14.98
N LEU A 195 18.60 -13.00 15.92
CA LEU A 195 17.64 -11.97 16.31
C LEU A 195 18.38 -10.80 17.00
N PRO A 196 17.91 -9.56 16.80
CA PRO A 196 16.82 -9.18 15.90
C PRO A 196 17.28 -9.06 14.44
N PHE A 197 16.41 -9.41 13.49
CA PHE A 197 16.66 -9.21 12.06
C PHE A 197 15.35 -9.11 11.29
N GLY A 198 15.37 -8.43 10.15
CA GLY A 198 14.21 -8.34 9.27
C GLY A 198 14.40 -9.00 7.92
N ILE A 199 13.28 -9.36 7.31
CA ILE A 199 13.20 -9.86 5.94
C ILE A 199 12.26 -8.95 5.17
N ALA A 200 12.77 -8.33 4.12
CA ALA A 200 12.04 -7.41 3.27
C ALA A 200 11.62 -8.06 1.95
N GLN A 201 10.45 -7.68 1.44
CA GLN A 201 9.99 -8.04 0.11
C GLN A 201 9.35 -6.84 -0.58
N ILE A 202 9.60 -6.74 -1.88
CA ILE A 202 8.83 -5.87 -2.78
C ILE A 202 8.14 -6.78 -3.79
N GLY A 203 6.83 -6.62 -3.97
CA GLY A 203 6.14 -7.40 -4.99
C GLY A 203 4.66 -7.08 -5.13
N LYS A 204 4.02 -7.71 -6.12
CA LYS A 204 2.60 -7.54 -6.38
C LYS A 204 1.73 -8.22 -5.34
N SER A 205 0.60 -7.60 -5.04
CA SER A 205 -0.50 -8.11 -4.23
C SER A 205 -1.83 -7.75 -4.88
N PHE A 206 -2.85 -8.54 -4.56
CA PHE A 206 -4.14 -8.47 -5.24
C PHE A 206 -5.28 -8.51 -4.23
N ARG A 207 -6.16 -7.50 -4.28
CA ARG A 207 -7.37 -7.44 -3.46
C ARG A 207 -8.56 -7.22 -4.37
N ASN A 208 -9.60 -8.04 -4.25
CA ASN A 208 -10.80 -7.97 -5.08
C ASN A 208 -11.72 -6.84 -4.61
N GLU A 209 -11.15 -5.64 -4.60
CA GLU A 209 -11.75 -4.41 -4.13
C GLU A 209 -13.02 -4.10 -4.92
N ILE A 210 -14.07 -3.79 -4.17
CA ILE A 210 -15.42 -3.56 -4.70
C ILE A 210 -15.64 -2.06 -4.87
N THR A 211 -15.13 -1.25 -3.94
CA THR A 211 -15.40 0.18 -3.92
C THR A 211 -14.45 0.91 -4.88
N PRO A 212 -14.97 1.66 -5.87
CA PRO A 212 -14.15 2.57 -6.67
C PRO A 212 -13.66 3.72 -5.79
N GLY A 213 -12.41 4.18 -5.97
CA GLY A 213 -11.97 5.36 -5.21
C GLY A 213 -10.58 5.90 -5.52
N ASN A 214 -10.49 7.23 -5.55
CA ASN A 214 -9.26 8.05 -5.43
C ASN A 214 -8.05 7.59 -6.26
N PHE A 215 -8.27 7.30 -7.54
CA PHE A 215 -7.20 7.00 -8.51
C PHE A 215 -6.38 5.75 -8.12
N THR A 216 -5.05 5.82 -8.06
CA THR A 216 -4.18 4.70 -7.67
C THR A 216 -4.21 4.39 -6.18
N PHE A 217 -5.03 5.08 -5.38
CA PHE A 217 -5.12 4.85 -3.93
C PHE A 217 -5.85 3.54 -3.57
N ARG A 218 -6.91 3.19 -4.32
CA ARG A 218 -7.63 1.92 -4.21
C ARG A 218 -7.56 1.18 -5.55
N THR A 219 -6.79 0.09 -5.60
CA THR A 219 -6.60 -0.71 -6.81
C THR A 219 -6.76 -2.18 -6.50
N ARG A 220 -7.09 -2.97 -7.53
CA ARG A 220 -7.19 -4.43 -7.40
C ARG A 220 -5.87 -5.16 -7.49
N GLU A 221 -4.91 -4.51 -8.15
CA GLU A 221 -3.53 -4.95 -8.32
C GLU A 221 -2.64 -3.78 -7.93
N PHE A 222 -1.70 -4.02 -7.02
CA PHE A 222 -0.73 -3.03 -6.55
C PHE A 222 0.57 -3.72 -6.15
N GLU A 223 1.62 -2.93 -5.94
CA GLU A 223 2.87 -3.43 -5.35
C GLU A 223 2.97 -2.97 -3.90
N GLN A 224 3.42 -3.86 -3.02
CA GLN A 224 3.75 -3.54 -1.64
C GLN A 224 5.26 -3.63 -1.42
N MET A 225 5.71 -2.90 -0.41
CA MET A 225 7.06 -2.99 0.14
C MET A 225 6.89 -3.27 1.63
N GLU A 226 7.08 -4.52 2.03
CA GLU A 226 6.84 -5.00 3.39
C GLU A 226 8.15 -5.49 4.00
N LEU A 227 8.26 -5.32 5.31
CA LEU A 227 9.36 -5.78 6.13
C LEU A 227 8.79 -6.53 7.33
N GLU A 228 9.12 -7.82 7.46
CA GLU A 228 8.85 -8.54 8.71
C GLU A 228 10.12 -8.49 9.57
N PHE A 229 10.09 -7.71 10.66
CA PHE A 229 11.20 -7.58 11.58
C PHE A 229 11.01 -8.48 12.81
N PHE A 230 11.80 -9.55 12.86
CA PHE A 230 11.74 -10.54 13.92
C PHE A 230 12.58 -10.09 15.11
N CYS A 231 11.97 -10.08 16.30
CA CYS A 231 12.61 -9.67 17.55
C CYS A 231 12.31 -10.67 18.68
N LYS A 232 12.98 -10.48 19.82
CA LYS A 232 12.73 -11.26 21.02
C LYS A 232 11.40 -10.80 21.65
N PRO A 233 10.54 -11.70 22.14
CA PRO A 233 9.38 -11.33 22.94
C PRO A 233 9.77 -10.36 24.07
N ASP A 234 8.88 -9.42 24.40
CA ASP A 234 9.05 -8.36 25.40
C ASP A 234 10.04 -7.25 25.01
N THR A 235 10.65 -7.30 23.82
CA THR A 235 11.44 -6.19 23.24
C THR A 235 10.71 -5.50 22.08
N ASP A 236 9.55 -6.03 21.70
CA ASP A 236 8.74 -5.64 20.55
C ASP A 236 8.39 -4.15 20.52
N LEU A 237 7.89 -3.57 21.63
CA LEU A 237 7.54 -2.15 21.67
C LEU A 237 8.74 -1.20 21.45
N GLU A 238 9.95 -1.57 21.87
CA GLU A 238 11.15 -0.77 21.59
C GLU A 238 11.47 -0.77 20.09
N TRP A 239 11.29 -1.92 19.43
CA TRP A 239 11.45 -2.04 17.98
C TRP A 239 10.33 -1.37 17.20
N PHE A 240 9.10 -1.41 17.71
CA PHE A 240 7.95 -0.71 17.17
C PHE A 240 8.22 0.81 17.11
N ASP A 241 8.66 1.41 18.22
CA ASP A 241 8.99 2.83 18.29
C ASP A 241 10.19 3.20 17.39
N TYR A 242 11.19 2.32 17.31
CA TYR A 242 12.30 2.47 16.38
C TYR A 242 11.82 2.52 14.94
N TRP A 243 10.97 1.57 14.52
CA TRP A 243 10.47 1.50 13.13
C TRP A 243 9.51 2.64 12.80
N LYS A 244 8.66 3.08 13.74
CA LYS A 244 7.86 4.31 13.60
C LYS A 244 8.73 5.50 13.23
N SER A 245 9.76 5.75 14.05
CA SER A 245 10.68 6.87 13.83
C SER A 245 11.49 6.70 12.55
N PHE A 246 11.94 5.49 12.24
CA PHE A 246 12.72 5.19 11.04
C PHE A 246 11.93 5.48 9.75
N CYS A 247 10.67 5.04 9.68
CA CYS A 247 9.81 5.25 8.51
C CYS A 247 9.51 6.74 8.28
N LEU A 248 9.15 7.49 9.33
CA LEU A 248 8.88 8.93 9.20
C LEU A 248 10.14 9.72 8.79
N ASN A 249 11.29 9.41 9.39
CA ASN A 249 12.55 10.03 9.01
C ASN A 249 12.93 9.74 7.55
N TRP A 250 12.62 8.55 7.04
CA TRP A 250 12.82 8.23 5.63
C TRP A 250 11.94 9.08 4.71
N LEU A 251 10.65 9.24 5.03
CA LEU A 251 9.74 10.10 4.28
C LEU A 251 10.20 11.57 4.27
N SER A 252 10.56 12.11 5.43
CA SER A 252 11.11 13.46 5.57
C SER A 252 12.40 13.64 4.75
N SER A 253 13.29 12.64 4.77
CA SER A 253 14.53 12.66 3.97
C SER A 253 14.30 12.67 2.45
N LEU A 254 13.11 12.27 2.00
CA LEU A 254 12.70 12.30 0.59
C LEU A 254 11.80 13.50 0.26
N GLY A 255 11.66 14.46 1.17
CA GLY A 255 11.04 15.76 0.94
C GLY A 255 9.55 15.85 1.24
N LEU A 256 8.94 14.83 1.87
CA LEU A 256 7.60 15.00 2.45
C LEU A 256 7.68 15.94 3.66
N LYS A 257 6.73 16.86 3.76
CA LYS A 257 6.69 17.88 4.80
C LYS A 257 5.95 17.38 6.04
N ASP A 258 6.29 17.95 7.19
CA ASP A 258 5.69 17.60 8.48
C ASP A 258 4.19 17.93 8.55
N ASP A 259 3.70 18.90 7.77
CA ASP A 259 2.28 19.25 7.68
C ASP A 259 1.51 18.37 6.67
N GLU A 260 2.22 17.56 5.89
CA GLU A 260 1.64 16.62 4.92
C GLU A 260 1.58 15.19 5.47
N VAL A 261 2.23 14.89 6.61
CA VAL A 261 2.35 13.53 7.17
C VAL A 261 2.00 13.52 8.66
N ARG A 262 1.27 12.50 9.13
CA ARG A 262 1.00 12.30 10.55
C ARG A 262 0.99 10.82 10.95
N TYR A 263 1.12 10.57 12.25
CA TYR A 263 0.76 9.27 12.83
C TYR A 263 -0.71 9.25 13.22
N ARG A 264 -1.35 8.10 13.01
CA ARG A 264 -2.65 7.74 13.60
C ARG A 264 -2.48 6.40 14.30
N ASP A 265 -2.39 6.43 15.62
CA ASP A 265 -2.40 5.21 16.43
C ASP A 265 -3.81 4.61 16.40
N HIS A 266 -3.90 3.29 16.26
CA HIS A 266 -5.19 2.58 16.28
C HIS A 266 -5.72 2.50 17.71
N ASP A 267 -7.03 2.71 17.86
CA ASP A 267 -7.73 2.43 19.11
C ASP A 267 -7.83 0.91 19.35
N LYS A 268 -8.10 0.49 20.58
CA LYS A 268 -8.13 -0.95 20.94
C LYS A 268 -9.13 -1.75 20.11
N GLU A 269 -10.22 -1.12 19.71
CA GLU A 269 -11.30 -1.69 18.92
C GLU A 269 -10.93 -1.81 17.43
N GLU A 270 -9.97 -1.02 16.95
CA GLU A 270 -9.45 -1.06 15.58
C GLU A 270 -8.29 -2.07 15.42
N LEU A 271 -7.62 -2.42 16.52
CA LEU A 271 -6.52 -3.38 16.49
C LEU A 271 -7.00 -4.73 15.97
N SER A 272 -6.27 -5.26 15.00
CA SER A 272 -6.38 -6.68 14.64
C SER A 272 -6.18 -7.54 15.89
N PHE A 273 -6.90 -8.65 16.01
CA PHE A 273 -6.90 -9.50 17.21
C PHE A 273 -5.52 -10.06 17.61
N TYR A 274 -4.55 -10.02 16.69
CA TYR A 274 -3.16 -10.45 16.89
C TYR A 274 -2.18 -9.28 17.06
N SER A 275 -2.65 -8.03 16.94
CA SER A 275 -1.81 -6.84 17.06
C SER A 275 -1.80 -6.31 18.49
N LYS A 276 -0.59 -6.08 19.03
CA LYS A 276 -0.40 -5.42 20.32
C LYS A 276 -0.44 -3.90 20.20
N ALA A 277 0.03 -3.37 19.07
CA ALA A 277 0.01 -1.96 18.73
C ALA A 277 0.08 -1.80 17.20
N THR A 278 -0.69 -0.87 16.65
CA THR A 278 -0.62 -0.50 15.24
C THR A 278 -0.65 1.02 15.11
N THR A 279 0.20 1.56 14.24
CA THR A 279 0.21 2.97 13.86
C THR A 279 0.21 3.09 12.36
N ASP A 280 -0.73 3.86 11.83
CA ASP A 280 -0.71 4.28 10.43
C ASP A 280 0.12 5.55 10.29
N VAL A 281 1.01 5.59 9.30
CA VAL A 281 1.54 6.83 8.75
C VAL A 281 0.61 7.28 7.65
N GLU A 282 -0.06 8.40 7.86
CA GLU A 282 -1.02 8.97 6.91
C GLU A 282 -0.42 10.17 6.18
N PHE A 283 -0.86 10.37 4.94
CA PHE A 283 -0.54 11.55 4.14
C PHE A 283 -1.78 12.36 3.82
N LEU A 284 -1.64 13.67 3.81
CA LEU A 284 -2.71 14.60 3.44
C LEU A 284 -2.82 14.70 1.91
N PHE A 285 -3.61 13.80 1.32
CA PHE A 285 -3.96 13.88 -0.08
C PHE A 285 -4.92 15.05 -0.34
N PRO A 286 -5.08 15.46 -1.62
CA PRO A 286 -6.11 16.44 -1.98
C PRO A 286 -7.55 16.05 -1.62
N PHE A 287 -7.80 14.75 -1.35
CA PHE A 287 -9.09 14.25 -0.88
C PHE A 287 -9.17 14.07 0.66
N GLY A 288 -8.13 14.44 1.41
CA GLY A 288 -8.05 14.25 2.86
C GLY A 288 -6.94 13.30 3.29
N TRP A 289 -6.93 12.94 4.58
CA TRP A 289 -5.94 12.03 5.15
C TRP A 289 -6.15 10.60 4.64
N GLY A 290 -5.07 9.96 4.24
CA GLY A 290 -5.09 8.56 3.81
C GLY A 290 -3.83 7.81 4.23
N GLU A 291 -4.00 6.56 4.63
CA GLU A 291 -2.94 5.65 5.06
C GLU A 291 -1.93 5.35 3.94
N LEU A 292 -0.64 5.61 4.21
CA LEU A 292 0.48 5.24 3.34
C LEU A 292 1.18 3.96 3.79
N TRP A 293 1.29 3.79 5.11
CA TRP A 293 2.17 2.82 5.74
C TRP A 293 1.56 2.37 7.07
N GLY A 294 1.24 1.09 7.20
CA GLY A 294 0.89 0.48 8.48
C GLY A 294 2.15 -0.04 9.18
N ILE A 295 2.34 0.32 10.44
CA ILE A 295 3.40 -0.23 11.30
C ILE A 295 2.70 -0.99 12.42
N ALA A 296 2.82 -2.31 12.44
CA ALA A 296 2.12 -3.18 13.38
C ALA A 296 3.08 -4.05 14.20
N ASP A 297 2.78 -4.25 15.48
CA ASP A 297 3.35 -5.30 16.31
C ASP A 297 2.40 -6.49 16.33
N ARG A 298 2.74 -7.53 15.56
CA ARG A 298 1.91 -8.72 15.32
C ARG A 298 2.21 -9.85 16.31
N THR A 299 3.04 -9.60 17.33
CA THR A 299 3.48 -10.61 18.31
C THR A 299 4.03 -11.87 17.63
N ASP A 300 3.76 -13.07 18.18
CA ASP A 300 4.17 -14.37 17.61
C ASP A 300 3.11 -15.03 16.72
N TYR A 301 2.00 -14.33 16.42
CA TYR A 301 0.82 -14.90 15.79
C TYR A 301 1.15 -15.61 14.47
N ASP A 302 1.80 -14.92 13.53
CA ASP A 302 2.02 -15.42 12.18
C ASP A 302 2.85 -16.71 12.15
N LEU A 303 3.99 -16.72 12.85
CA LEU A 303 4.84 -17.90 12.95
C LEU A 303 4.15 -19.03 13.72
N THR A 304 3.37 -18.71 14.76
CA THR A 304 2.59 -19.71 15.51
C THR A 304 1.55 -20.39 14.63
N GLN A 305 0.79 -19.63 13.83
CA GLN A 305 -0.21 -20.20 12.94
C GLN A 305 0.41 -21.10 11.87
N HIS A 306 1.49 -20.65 11.22
CA HIS A 306 2.19 -21.46 10.23
C HIS A 306 2.79 -22.72 10.84
N GLN A 307 3.37 -22.64 12.05
CA GLN A 307 3.88 -23.81 12.76
C GLN A 307 2.77 -24.82 13.05
N ASN A 308 1.61 -24.35 13.56
CA ASN A 308 0.49 -25.21 13.92
C ASN A 308 -0.11 -25.94 12.71
N VAL A 309 -0.27 -25.26 11.58
CA VAL A 309 -0.87 -25.84 10.37
C VAL A 309 0.14 -26.70 9.58
N SER A 310 1.41 -26.29 9.51
CA SER A 310 2.42 -27.02 8.73
C SER A 310 3.11 -28.16 9.49
N GLY A 311 3.09 -28.12 10.82
CA GLY A 311 3.86 -29.02 11.68
C GLY A 311 5.37 -28.78 11.67
N GLN A 312 5.88 -27.72 11.03
CA GLN A 312 7.29 -27.36 11.01
C GLN A 312 7.65 -26.47 12.21
N ASP A 313 8.77 -26.78 12.89
CA ASP A 313 9.28 -25.97 14.01
C ASP A 313 9.81 -24.62 13.52
N LEU A 314 9.13 -23.54 13.89
CA LEU A 314 9.48 -22.15 13.60
C LEU A 314 10.11 -21.43 14.81
N THR A 315 10.36 -22.12 15.92
CA THR A 315 10.99 -21.53 17.12
C THR A 315 12.45 -21.11 16.89
N TYR A 316 12.85 -19.93 17.34
CA TYR A 316 14.25 -19.50 17.39
C TYR A 316 14.93 -20.06 18.65
N PHE A 317 16.17 -20.52 18.52
CA PHE A 317 17.01 -20.91 19.66
C PHE A 317 18.03 -19.80 19.93
N ASP A 318 17.95 -19.22 21.12
CA ASP A 318 18.89 -18.19 21.59
C ASP A 318 20.11 -18.85 22.23
N ASP A 319 21.27 -18.70 21.60
CA ASP A 319 22.52 -19.27 22.09
C ASP A 319 23.00 -18.63 23.40
N GLU A 320 22.57 -17.42 23.74
CA GLU A 320 23.00 -16.70 24.94
C GLU A 320 22.15 -17.12 26.14
N THR A 321 20.82 -17.12 26.00
CA THR A 321 19.91 -17.52 27.09
C THR A 321 19.64 -19.02 27.15
N LYS A 322 19.98 -19.77 26.09
CA LYS A 322 19.67 -21.20 25.91
C LYS A 322 18.17 -21.51 25.89
N GLU A 323 17.36 -20.54 25.48
CA GLU A 323 15.91 -20.66 25.40
C GLU A 323 15.45 -20.87 23.95
N LYS A 324 14.28 -21.50 23.81
CA LYS A 324 13.55 -21.57 22.53
C LYS A 324 12.26 -20.79 22.65
N TYR A 325 11.98 -19.93 21.69
CA TYR A 325 10.74 -19.15 21.63
C TYR A 325 10.35 -18.85 20.19
N ILE A 326 9.09 -18.50 19.96
CA ILE A 326 8.66 -17.97 18.67
C ILE A 326 8.96 -16.45 18.67
N PRO A 327 9.71 -15.93 17.68
CA PRO A 327 10.00 -14.51 17.60
C PRO A 327 8.73 -13.68 17.45
N TYR A 328 8.75 -12.46 17.99
CA TYR A 328 7.71 -11.47 17.73
C TYR A 328 8.02 -10.72 16.43
N VAL A 329 6.99 -10.21 15.75
CA VAL A 329 7.11 -9.55 14.45
C VAL A 329 6.64 -8.11 14.53
N ILE A 330 7.52 -7.18 14.16
CA ILE A 330 7.15 -5.82 13.81
C ILE A 330 7.09 -5.72 12.28
N GLU A 331 5.93 -5.31 11.75
CA GLU A 331 5.68 -5.19 10.32
C GLU A 331 5.50 -3.73 9.92
N PRO A 332 6.51 -3.11 9.29
CA PRO A 332 6.29 -1.93 8.46
C PRO A 332 5.84 -2.36 7.05
N SER A 333 4.55 -2.22 6.75
CA SER A 333 3.94 -2.53 5.44
C SER A 333 3.45 -1.26 4.73
N LEU A 334 3.84 -1.08 3.46
CA LEU A 334 3.41 0.08 2.68
C LEU A 334 3.07 -0.25 1.22
N GLY A 335 2.11 0.50 0.66
CA GLY A 335 1.74 0.40 -0.75
C GLY A 335 2.63 1.29 -1.63
N ALA A 336 3.39 0.70 -2.55
CA ALA A 336 4.25 1.45 -3.47
C ALA A 336 3.44 2.42 -4.35
N ASP A 337 2.23 2.02 -4.74
CA ASP A 337 1.32 2.83 -5.56
C ASP A 337 0.79 4.06 -4.81
N ARG A 338 0.43 3.89 -3.53
CA ARG A 338 0.05 5.02 -2.65
C ARG A 338 1.22 5.95 -2.40
N MET A 339 2.40 5.39 -2.21
CA MET A 339 3.64 6.16 -2.02
C MET A 339 3.98 7.02 -3.25
N VAL A 340 3.85 6.46 -4.45
CA VAL A 340 4.04 7.24 -5.70
C VAL A 340 3.02 8.37 -5.81
N LEU A 341 1.75 8.10 -5.49
CA LEU A 341 0.71 9.13 -5.49
C LEU A 341 1.03 10.25 -4.49
N ALA A 342 1.48 9.91 -3.27
CA ALA A 342 1.85 10.88 -2.26
C ALA A 342 3.01 11.77 -2.72
N PHE A 343 4.08 11.20 -3.28
CA PHE A 343 5.19 11.98 -3.81
C PHE A 343 4.77 12.85 -5.01
N LEU A 344 3.89 12.37 -5.87
CA LEU A 344 3.34 13.17 -6.97
C LEU A 344 2.50 14.34 -6.46
N CYS A 345 1.64 14.10 -5.46
CA CYS A 345 0.83 15.12 -4.80
C CYS A 345 1.72 16.15 -4.10
N SER A 346 2.70 15.72 -3.31
CA SER A 346 3.60 16.62 -2.57
C SER A 346 4.45 17.48 -3.52
N ALA A 347 5.00 16.88 -4.59
CA ALA A 347 5.82 17.59 -5.57
C ALA A 347 5.05 18.59 -6.45
N TYR A 348 3.73 18.41 -6.60
CA TYR A 348 2.91 19.26 -7.47
C TYR A 348 2.82 20.71 -6.99
N ASP A 349 3.17 21.63 -7.89
CA ASP A 349 3.06 23.07 -7.69
C ASP A 349 2.68 23.82 -8.98
N GLU A 350 2.05 24.98 -8.83
CA GLU A 350 1.68 25.90 -9.90
C GLU A 350 2.26 27.30 -9.59
N GLU A 351 3.22 27.73 -10.42
CA GLU A 351 3.94 28.98 -10.22
C GLU A 351 3.52 30.02 -11.27
N ASN A 352 3.20 31.25 -10.82
CA ASN A 352 3.07 32.39 -11.72
C ASN A 352 4.46 32.99 -11.97
N ILE A 353 4.99 32.79 -13.18
CA ILE A 353 6.28 33.34 -13.64
C ILE A 353 6.12 34.67 -14.39
N GLY A 354 4.87 35.13 -14.56
CA GLY A 354 4.53 36.41 -15.17
C GLY A 354 4.49 37.56 -14.17
N THR A 355 3.84 38.64 -14.58
CA THR A 355 3.51 39.78 -13.70
C THR A 355 2.05 39.69 -13.28
N GLU A 356 1.63 40.44 -12.25
CA GLU A 356 0.20 40.49 -11.87
C GLU A 356 -0.69 40.94 -13.04
N GLU A 357 -0.21 41.84 -13.90
CA GLU A 357 -0.95 42.35 -15.07
C GLU A 357 -0.94 41.38 -16.27
N LYS A 358 0.03 40.45 -16.30
CA LYS A 358 0.20 39.43 -17.35
C LYS A 358 0.63 38.12 -16.70
N PRO A 359 -0.30 37.38 -16.08
CA PRO A 359 0.02 36.12 -15.43
C PRO A 359 0.47 35.10 -16.48
N ASP A 360 1.49 34.33 -16.12
CA ASP A 360 2.00 33.22 -16.92
C ASP A 360 2.22 32.03 -15.98
N MET A 361 1.32 31.05 -16.05
CA MET A 361 1.28 29.94 -15.11
C MET A 361 2.06 28.75 -15.67
N ARG A 362 2.94 28.17 -14.85
CA ARG A 362 3.59 26.90 -15.15
C ARG A 362 3.32 25.88 -14.05
N THR A 363 3.23 24.61 -14.43
CA THR A 363 3.28 23.49 -13.48
C THR A 363 4.71 23.06 -13.28
N VAL A 364 5.13 22.87 -12.02
CA VAL A 364 6.44 22.34 -11.63
C VAL A 364 6.23 21.15 -10.72
N LEU A 365 7.06 20.12 -10.88
CA LEU A 365 7.11 18.97 -9.98
C LEU A 365 8.42 19.02 -9.18
N HIS A 366 8.35 19.43 -7.93
CA HIS A 366 9.50 19.55 -7.02
C HIS A 366 9.92 18.20 -6.43
N PHE A 367 10.16 17.21 -7.29
CA PHE A 367 10.61 15.90 -6.83
C PHE A 367 11.99 15.98 -6.18
N HIS A 368 12.18 15.23 -5.08
CA HIS A 368 13.51 14.96 -4.58
C HIS A 368 14.38 14.31 -5.68
N PRO A 369 15.66 14.69 -5.85
CA PRO A 369 16.50 14.19 -6.95
C PRO A 369 16.60 12.67 -7.04
N ALA A 370 16.51 11.96 -5.90
CA ALA A 370 16.47 10.50 -5.88
C ALA A 370 15.22 9.92 -6.55
N LEU A 371 14.10 10.64 -6.52
CA LEU A 371 12.79 10.18 -7.01
C LEU A 371 12.47 10.64 -8.43
N ALA A 372 12.98 11.80 -8.85
CA ALA A 372 12.70 12.40 -10.16
C ALA A 372 12.81 11.37 -11.32
N PRO A 373 11.78 11.20 -12.18
CA PRO A 373 11.79 10.19 -13.24
C PRO A 373 12.98 10.35 -14.19
N VAL A 374 13.23 11.59 -14.61
CA VAL A 374 14.38 12.01 -15.40
C VAL A 374 15.33 12.78 -14.48
N LYS A 375 16.62 12.45 -14.54
CA LYS A 375 17.64 13.09 -13.70
C LYS A 375 18.31 14.27 -14.39
N ILE A 376 18.44 14.21 -15.72
CA ILE A 376 19.16 15.19 -16.52
C ILE A 376 18.43 15.39 -17.85
N GLY A 377 18.13 16.65 -18.20
CA GLY A 377 17.68 17.03 -19.54
C GLY A 377 18.82 17.68 -20.32
N VAL A 378 19.13 17.15 -21.51
CA VAL A 378 20.18 17.66 -22.40
C VAL A 378 19.52 18.42 -23.56
N LEU A 379 19.34 19.72 -23.37
CA LEU A 379 18.56 20.57 -24.28
C LEU A 379 19.47 21.48 -25.13
N PRO A 380 19.77 21.13 -26.41
CA PRO A 380 20.58 22.00 -27.26
C PRO A 380 19.82 23.29 -27.60
N LEU A 381 20.49 24.44 -27.45
CA LEU A 381 19.91 25.75 -27.75
C LEU A 381 19.45 25.88 -29.22
N SER A 382 20.09 25.15 -30.14
CA SER A 382 19.69 25.09 -31.55
C SER A 382 20.10 23.76 -32.17
N LYS A 383 19.44 23.39 -33.28
CA LYS A 383 19.72 22.14 -34.03
C LYS A 383 21.19 21.97 -34.43
N LYS A 384 21.95 23.06 -34.59
CA LYS A 384 23.39 23.01 -34.94
C LYS A 384 24.27 22.44 -33.82
N LEU A 385 23.77 22.43 -32.58
CA LEU A 385 24.48 21.93 -31.40
C LEU A 385 24.13 20.48 -31.07
N ASN A 386 23.27 19.83 -31.87
CA ASN A 386 22.79 18.47 -31.59
C ASN A 386 23.92 17.45 -31.47
N GLU A 387 24.94 17.51 -32.34
CA GLU A 387 26.04 16.54 -32.28
C GLU A 387 26.80 16.60 -30.94
N GLY A 388 26.95 17.80 -30.36
CA GLY A 388 27.55 17.97 -29.03
C GLY A 388 26.63 17.48 -27.91
N ALA A 389 25.34 17.83 -27.99
CA ALA A 389 24.33 17.38 -27.03
C ALA A 389 24.18 15.85 -27.02
N GLU A 390 24.15 15.20 -28.18
CA GLU A 390 24.07 13.74 -28.32
C GLU A 390 25.28 13.04 -27.70
N LYS A 391 26.48 13.61 -27.83
CA LYS A 391 27.69 13.08 -27.16
C LYS A 391 27.56 13.15 -25.64
N ILE A 392 27.08 14.28 -25.10
CA ILE A 392 26.85 14.47 -23.66
C ILE A 392 25.78 13.49 -23.17
N TYR A 393 24.64 13.39 -23.89
CA TYR A 393 23.57 12.46 -23.59
C TYR A 393 24.10 11.01 -23.57
N ALA A 394 24.84 10.59 -24.59
CA ALA A 394 25.39 9.24 -24.70
C ALA A 394 26.39 8.89 -23.58
N GLU A 395 27.04 9.89 -22.98
CA GLU A 395 27.91 9.69 -21.82
C GLU A 395 27.08 9.53 -20.53
N LEU A 396 26.13 10.43 -20.31
CA LEU A 396 25.35 10.50 -19.06
C LEU A 396 24.30 9.40 -18.95
N CYS A 397 23.70 8.97 -20.06
CA CYS A 397 22.63 7.95 -20.07
C CYS A 397 23.09 6.57 -19.59
N LYS A 398 24.40 6.34 -19.48
CA LYS A 398 24.99 5.14 -18.88
C LYS A 398 24.81 5.07 -17.36
N TYR A 399 24.58 6.21 -16.72
CA TYR A 399 24.53 6.36 -15.26
C TYR A 399 23.17 6.85 -14.77
N TYR A 400 22.48 7.64 -15.58
CA TYR A 400 21.23 8.29 -15.20
C TYR A 400 20.17 8.13 -16.29
N ASN A 401 18.90 8.13 -15.90
CA ASN A 401 17.82 8.33 -16.86
C ASN A 401 17.86 9.79 -17.36
N CYS A 402 18.16 9.98 -18.64
CA CYS A 402 18.35 11.28 -19.27
C CYS A 402 17.28 11.49 -20.35
N GLU A 403 16.95 12.76 -20.63
CA GLU A 403 16.10 13.17 -21.75
C GLU A 403 16.75 14.17 -22.68
#